data_AF-A0AB35BDU9-F1
#
_entry.id   AF-A0AB35BDU9-F1
#
_cell.length_a   1.000
_cell.length_b   1.000
_cell.length_c   1.000
_cell.angle_alpha   90.00
_cell.angle_beta   90.00
_cell.angle_gamma   90.00
#
_symmetry.space_group_name_H-M   'P 1'
#
loop_
_entity.id
_entity.type
_entity.pdbx_description
1 polymer ?
#
loop_
_entity_poly.entity_id
_entity_poly.type
_entity_poly.pdbx_seq_one_letter_code
_entity_poly.pdbx_strand_id
1 'polypeptide(L)'
;MTDAMTSRFTVDLEQLDHVIARIAGLVGFVEENLDELENRVAGLPASWTGKAATAHADAHRKWEAGAKDLREGLDAMRTAARQAHEQYTGAVSANLQMLGRGGAE
;
A
#
# COMPACT_ATOMS: atom_id res chain seq x y z
N MET A 1 -18.74 35.50 14.15
CA MET A 1 -17.62 35.36 13.19
C MET A 1 -16.91 34.07 13.50
N THR A 2 -17.54 32.96 13.13
CA THR A 2 -17.10 31.58 13.40
C THR A 2 -16.61 31.00 12.10
N ASP A 3 -15.41 31.42 11.69
CA ASP A 3 -14.64 30.72 10.67
C ASP A 3 -13.86 29.61 11.38
N ALA A 4 -14.59 28.58 11.82
CA ALA A 4 -13.98 27.37 12.33
C ALA A 4 -13.43 26.60 11.12
N MET A 5 -12.28 27.06 10.65
CA MET A 5 -11.11 26.25 10.25
C MET A 5 -11.49 24.83 9.85
N THR A 6 -12.29 24.70 8.79
CA THR A 6 -12.47 23.42 8.12
C THR A 6 -11.16 23.22 7.39
N SER A 7 -10.16 22.71 8.12
CA SER A 7 -8.87 22.34 7.58
C SER A 7 -9.19 21.35 6.48
N ARG A 8 -9.28 21.85 5.25
CA ARG A 8 -9.60 21.07 4.07
C ARG A 8 -8.37 20.22 3.89
N PHE A 9 -8.43 19.01 4.45
CA PHE A 9 -7.51 17.93 4.14
C PHE A 9 -7.66 17.67 2.65
N THR A 10 -6.98 18.50 1.85
CA THR A 10 -6.71 18.22 0.45
C THR A 10 -5.61 17.19 0.53
N VAL A 11 -6.00 15.94 0.77
CA VAL A 11 -5.10 14.83 0.49
C VAL A 11 -4.78 14.98 -0.99
N ASP A 12 -3.52 15.23 -1.30
CA ASP A 12 -3.04 15.11 -2.67
C ASP A 12 -3.16 13.62 -3.03
N LEU A 13 -4.26 13.29 -3.70
CA LEU A 13 -4.59 11.91 -4.05
C LEU A 13 -3.57 11.34 -5.04
N GLU A 14 -2.96 12.19 -5.88
CA GLU A 14 -1.86 11.77 -6.77
C GLU A 14 -0.60 11.44 -5.97
N GLN A 15 -0.27 12.26 -4.96
CA GLN A 15 0.85 11.97 -4.06
C GLN A 15 0.62 10.68 -3.27
N LEU A 16 -0.61 10.43 -2.82
CA LEU A 16 -0.96 9.18 -2.14
C LEU A 16 -0.78 7.96 -3.05
N ASP A 17 -1.25 8.04 -4.30
CA ASP A 17 -1.06 6.98 -5.29
C ASP A 17 0.42 6.72 -5.58
N HIS A 18 1.23 7.77 -5.68
CA HIS A 18 2.67 7.66 -5.87
C HIS A 18 3.38 6.96 -4.70
N VAL A 19 3.00 7.30 -3.46
CA VAL A 19 3.56 6.63 -2.26
C VAL A 19 3.15 5.15 -2.24
N ILE A 20 1.88 4.84 -2.52
CA ILE A 20 1.39 3.46 -2.61
C ILE A 20 2.16 2.66 -3.66
N ALA A 21 2.39 3.23 -4.85
CA ALA A 21 3.15 2.57 -5.91
C ALA A 21 4.59 2.27 -5.48
N ARG A 22 5.25 3.22 -4.79
CA ARG A 22 6.61 3.04 -4.30
C ARG A 22 6.72 1.96 -3.23
N ILE A 23 5.78 1.90 -2.29
CA ILE A 23 5.77 0.87 -1.25
C ILE A 23 5.47 -0.50 -1.88
N ALA A 24 4.56 -0.58 -2.85
CA ALA A 24 4.29 -1.81 -3.59
C ALA A 24 5.53 -2.35 -4.31
N GLY A 25 6.31 -1.47 -4.96
CA GLY A 25 7.58 -1.85 -5.58
C GLY A 25 8.60 -2.39 -4.58
N LEU A 26 8.69 -1.77 -3.39
CA LEU A 26 9.57 -2.26 -2.32
C LEU A 26 9.14 -3.66 -1.82
N VAL A 27 7.84 -3.87 -1.64
CA VAL A 27 7.29 -5.16 -1.19
C VAL A 27 7.58 -6.26 -2.21
N GLY A 28 7.35 -6.02 -3.50
CA GLY A 28 7.71 -6.96 -4.55
C GLY A 28 9.22 -7.28 -4.57
N PHE A 29 10.07 -6.25 -4.44
CA PHE A 29 11.52 -6.46 -4.33
C PHE A 29 11.90 -7.35 -3.14
N VAL A 30 11.29 -7.13 -1.96
CA VAL A 30 11.58 -7.96 -0.77
C VAL A 30 11.17 -9.41 -1.01
N GLU A 31 10.01 -9.66 -1.60
CA GLU A 31 9.51 -11.01 -1.91
C GLU A 31 10.44 -11.74 -2.88
N GLU A 32 10.83 -11.09 -3.98
CA GLU A 32 11.76 -11.67 -4.94
C GLU A 32 13.10 -12.07 -4.28
N ASN A 33 13.61 -11.24 -3.36
CA ASN A 33 14.83 -11.55 -2.63
C ASN A 33 14.67 -12.73 -1.66
N LEU A 34 13.49 -12.86 -1.01
CA LEU A 34 13.21 -13.99 -0.13
C LEU A 34 13.12 -15.29 -0.91
N ASP A 35 12.46 -15.27 -2.07
CA ASP A 35 12.36 -16.42 -2.97
C ASP A 35 13.73 -16.82 -3.53
N GLU A 36 14.56 -15.85 -3.90
CA GLU A 36 15.93 -16.12 -4.35
C GLU A 36 16.79 -16.73 -3.24
N LEU A 37 16.66 -16.22 -2.01
CA LEU A 37 17.37 -16.75 -0.85
C LEU A 37 16.96 -18.21 -0.58
N GLU A 38 15.67 -18.52 -0.65
CA GLU A 38 15.16 -19.88 -0.43
C GLU A 38 15.67 -20.85 -1.51
N ASN A 39 15.69 -20.43 -2.76
CA ASN A 39 16.25 -21.25 -3.85
C ASN A 39 17.74 -21.55 -3.64
N ARG A 40 18.52 -20.57 -3.17
CA ARG A 40 19.95 -20.77 -2.85
C ARG A 40 20.13 -21.72 -1.66
N VAL A 41 19.25 -21.62 -0.68
CA VAL A 41 19.22 -22.48 0.51
C VAL A 41 18.85 -23.92 0.16
N ALA A 42 17.86 -24.12 -0.70
CA ALA A 42 17.46 -25.45 -1.17
C ALA A 42 18.58 -26.16 -1.95
N GLY A 43 19.51 -25.41 -2.54
CA GLY A 43 20.72 -25.92 -3.18
C GLY A 43 21.84 -26.32 -2.21
N LEU A 44 21.71 -26.04 -0.91
CA LEU A 44 22.71 -26.44 0.08
C LEU A 44 22.68 -27.96 0.32
N PRO A 45 23.84 -28.59 0.61
CA PRO A 45 23.88 -30.01 0.93
C PRO A 45 22.98 -30.35 2.13
N ALA A 46 22.43 -31.57 2.17
CA ALA A 46 21.61 -32.08 3.27
C ALA A 46 22.29 -32.03 4.67
N SER A 47 23.61 -31.77 4.71
CA SER A 47 24.37 -31.53 5.94
C SER A 47 24.16 -30.14 6.54
N TRP A 48 23.52 -29.20 5.85
CA TRP A 48 23.22 -27.88 6.40
C TRP A 48 22.16 -27.99 7.50
N THR A 49 22.64 -28.14 8.72
CA THR A 49 21.85 -28.41 9.92
C THR A 49 22.42 -27.61 11.09
N GLY A 50 21.72 -27.65 12.22
CA GLY A 50 22.16 -26.97 13.44
C GLY A 50 21.77 -25.49 13.49
N LYS A 51 22.38 -24.75 14.42
CA LYS A 51 21.92 -23.41 14.86
C LYS A 51 21.76 -22.40 13.72
N ALA A 52 22.65 -22.42 12.73
CA ALA A 52 22.59 -21.51 11.59
C ALA A 52 21.38 -21.79 10.68
N ALA A 53 21.10 -23.06 10.39
CA ALA A 53 19.95 -23.46 9.58
C ALA A 53 18.63 -23.11 10.30
N THR A 54 18.56 -23.35 11.63
CA THR A 54 17.39 -22.94 12.44
C THR A 54 17.20 -21.43 12.44
N ALA A 55 18.27 -20.65 12.65
CA ALA A 55 18.20 -19.19 12.67
C ALA A 55 17.77 -18.62 11.31
N HIS A 56 18.23 -19.22 10.20
CA HIS A 56 17.75 -18.88 8.87
C HIS A 56 16.25 -19.14 8.73
N ALA A 57 15.78 -20.35 9.03
CA ALA A 57 14.36 -20.69 8.92
C ALA A 57 13.46 -19.78 9.79
N ASP A 58 13.92 -19.42 10.99
CA ASP A 58 13.22 -18.48 11.86
C ASP A 58 13.18 -17.06 11.28
N ALA A 59 14.30 -16.59 10.74
CA ALA A 59 14.35 -15.30 10.07
C ALA A 59 13.43 -15.29 8.85
N HIS A 60 13.55 -16.29 7.98
CA HIS A 60 12.77 -16.42 6.75
C HIS A 60 11.27 -16.34 7.03
N ARG A 61 10.75 -17.13 7.98
CA ARG A 61 9.34 -17.08 8.38
C ARG A 61 8.88 -15.70 8.86
N LYS A 62 9.74 -14.97 9.58
CA LYS A 62 9.44 -13.60 10.04
C LYS A 62 9.38 -12.62 8.87
N TRP A 63 10.28 -12.77 7.91
CA TRP A 63 10.31 -11.94 6.71
C TRP A 63 9.09 -12.21 5.82
N GLU A 64 8.72 -13.47 5.61
CA GLU A 64 7.51 -13.84 4.86
C GLU A 64 6.25 -13.27 5.50
N ALA A 65 6.13 -13.39 6.83
CA ALA A 65 5.00 -12.82 7.58
C ALA A 65 4.97 -11.29 7.44
N GLY A 66 6.11 -10.60 7.60
CA GLY A 66 6.19 -9.16 7.44
C GLY A 66 5.87 -8.68 6.02
N ALA A 67 6.32 -9.40 5.00
CA ALA A 67 6.00 -9.10 3.60
C ALA A 67 4.50 -9.25 3.35
N LYS A 68 3.87 -10.31 3.87
CA LYS A 68 2.43 -10.50 3.80
C LYS A 68 1.65 -9.37 4.49
N ASP A 69 2.05 -8.98 5.70
CA ASP A 69 1.41 -7.89 6.43
C ASP A 69 1.52 -6.55 5.68
N LEU A 70 2.66 -6.29 5.04
CA LEU A 70 2.86 -5.11 4.19
C LEU A 70 1.96 -5.14 2.95
N ARG A 71 1.82 -6.29 2.28
CA ARG A 71 0.90 -6.45 1.13
C ARG A 71 -0.55 -6.15 1.54
N GLU A 72 -1.00 -6.73 2.65
CA GLU A 72 -2.36 -6.54 3.16
C GLU A 72 -2.63 -5.08 3.54
N GLY A 73 -1.67 -4.43 4.20
CA GLY A 73 -1.72 -3.00 4.50
C GLY A 73 -1.79 -2.13 3.24
N LEU A 74 -1.01 -2.46 2.21
CA LEU A 74 -1.04 -1.75 0.93
C LEU A 74 -2.40 -1.86 0.22
N ASP A 75 -3.00 -3.04 0.21
CA ASP A 75 -4.31 -3.24 -0.43
C ASP A 75 -5.43 -2.51 0.33
N ALA A 76 -5.33 -2.44 1.66
CA ALA A 76 -6.20 -1.59 2.46
C ALA A 76 -6.02 -0.10 2.12
N MET A 77 -4.78 0.38 2.00
CA MET A 77 -4.48 1.76 1.61
C MET A 77 -4.99 2.09 0.21
N ARG A 78 -4.79 1.20 -0.77
CA ARG A 78 -5.32 1.34 -2.14
C ARG A 78 -6.83 1.45 -2.15
N THR A 79 -7.50 0.60 -1.38
CA THR A 79 -8.96 0.61 -1.27
C THR A 79 -9.45 1.93 -0.70
N ALA A 80 -8.82 2.43 0.36
CA ALA A 80 -9.16 3.71 0.97
C ALA A 80 -8.89 4.89 0.02
N ALA A 81 -7.76 4.89 -0.69
CA ALA A 81 -7.42 5.92 -1.68
C ALA A 81 -8.45 5.98 -2.82
N ARG A 82 -8.84 4.83 -3.37
CA ARG A 82 -9.87 4.74 -4.41
C ARG A 82 -11.22 5.27 -3.93
N GLN A 83 -11.64 4.88 -2.73
CA GLN A 83 -12.88 5.39 -2.15
C GLN A 83 -12.83 6.90 -1.96
N ALA A 84 -11.72 7.46 -1.49
CA ALA A 84 -11.56 8.90 -1.39
C ALA A 84 -11.67 9.58 -2.76
N HIS A 85 -11.00 9.04 -3.79
CA HIS A 85 -11.06 9.58 -5.16
C HIS A 85 -12.48 9.58 -5.73
N GLU A 86 -13.22 8.47 -5.58
CA GLU A 86 -14.61 8.35 -6.02
C GLU A 86 -15.52 9.37 -5.32
N GLN A 87 -15.36 9.56 -4.01
CA GLN A 87 -16.20 10.49 -3.25
C GLN A 87 -15.91 11.96 -3.57
N TYR A 88 -14.63 12.33 -3.73
CA TYR A 88 -14.26 13.68 -4.11
C TYR A 88 -14.71 14.04 -5.53
N THR A 89 -14.49 13.14 -6.50
CA THR A 89 -14.91 13.36 -7.90
C THR A 89 -16.42 13.39 -8.05
N GLY A 90 -17.15 12.53 -7.34
CA GLY A 90 -18.61 12.51 -7.28
C GLY A 90 -19.19 13.80 -6.71
N ALA A 91 -18.65 14.28 -5.59
CA ALA A 91 -19.08 15.54 -4.96
C ALA A 91 -18.84 16.75 -5.87
N VAL A 92 -17.68 16.83 -6.54
CA VAL A 92 -17.39 17.90 -7.50
C VAL A 92 -18.36 17.85 -8.68
N SER A 93 -18.61 16.67 -9.25
CA SER A 93 -19.53 16.48 -10.37
C SER A 93 -20.96 16.88 -10.01
N ALA A 94 -21.43 16.48 -8.82
CA ALA A 94 -22.76 16.85 -8.33
C ALA A 94 -22.90 18.36 -8.12
N ASN A 95 -21.88 19.01 -7.56
CA ASN A 95 -21.86 20.46 -7.38
C ASN A 95 -21.87 21.22 -8.71
N LEU A 96 -21.09 20.77 -9.71
CA LEU A 96 -21.08 21.36 -11.05
C LEU A 96 -22.45 21.21 -11.73
N GLN A 97 -23.12 20.06 -11.58
CA GLN A 97 -24.47 19.84 -12.12
C GLN A 97 -25.53 20.72 -11.45
N MET A 98 -25.44 20.97 -10.15
CA MET A 98 -26.37 21.84 -9.43
C MET A 98 -26.14 23.32 -9.79
N LEU A 99 -24.88 23.77 -9.83
CA LEU A 99 -24.53 25.15 -10.20
C LEU A 99 -24.85 25.45 -11.67
N GLY A 100 -24.62 24.49 -12.57
CA GLY A 100 -24.99 24.62 -13.99
C GLY A 100 -26.51 24.69 -14.22
N ARG A 101 -27.32 24.15 -13.31
CA ARG A 101 -28.78 24.28 -13.33
C ARG A 101 -29.28 25.60 -12.75
N GLY A 102 -28.58 26.18 -11.76
CA GLY A 102 -28.97 27.43 -11.11
C GLY A 102 -28.54 28.73 -11.82
N GLY A 103 -27.71 28.65 -12.87
CA GLY A 103 -27.26 29.80 -13.67
C GLY A 103 -28.05 30.03 -14.97
N ALA A 104 -29.12 29.28 -15.20
CA ALA A 104 -29.94 29.34 -16.42
C ALA A 104 -31.33 29.97 -16.23
N GLU A 105 -31.58 30.61 -15.08
CA GLU A 105 -32.77 31.43 -14.78
C GLU A 105 -32.39 32.92 -14.68
#